data_AF-A0A5M8QQU3-F1
#
_entry.id   AF-A0A5M8QQU3-F1
#
_cell.length_a   1.000
_cell.length_b   1.000
_cell.length_c   1.000
_cell.angle_alpha   90.00
_cell.angle_beta   90.00
_cell.angle_gamma   90.00
#
_symmetry.space_group_name_H-M   'P 1'
#
loop_
_entity.id
_entity.type
_entity.pdbx_description
1 polymer ?
#
loop_
_entity_poly.entity_id
_entity_poly.type
_entity_poly.pdbx_seq_one_letter_code
_entity_poly.pdbx_strand_id
1 'polypeptide(L)'
;MEAAALYERFENNLETIFSYIKRGLDVRTTPYHISMPLELNLLCDVLTNAGFPCKVTKEGFDALVEFHEVYLQQGKRVSDVMHQILDDKRTYLRTPEGTVLMKEQLIRRLEYFNEIAHSMEVIARLQQLGSPMQYNYPFLNESNK
;
A
#
# COMPACT_ATOMS: atom_id res chain seq x y z
N MET A 1 -9.83 -7.61 -17.55
CA MET A 1 -8.43 -8.06 -17.45
C MET A 1 -7.62 -6.90 -16.88
N GLU A 2 -7.89 -6.58 -15.62
CA GLU A 2 -7.36 -5.42 -14.89
C GLU A 2 -6.69 -5.93 -13.60
N ALA A 3 -7.38 -6.82 -12.87
CA ALA A 3 -6.82 -7.57 -11.74
C ALA A 3 -5.50 -8.30 -12.04
N ALA A 4 -5.33 -8.88 -13.23
CA ALA A 4 -4.09 -9.54 -13.63
C ALA A 4 -2.93 -8.53 -13.80
N ALA A 5 -3.21 -7.38 -14.42
CA ALA A 5 -2.22 -6.32 -14.59
C ALA A 5 -1.83 -5.68 -13.25
N LEU A 6 -2.78 -5.55 -12.32
CA LEU A 6 -2.52 -5.08 -10.95
C LEU A 6 -1.63 -6.04 -10.17
N TYR A 7 -1.88 -7.35 -10.30
CA TYR A 7 -1.04 -8.39 -9.71
C TYR A 7 0.39 -8.34 -10.25
N GLU A 8 0.57 -8.28 -11.57
CA GLU A 8 1.89 -8.22 -12.21
C GLU A 8 2.70 -6.98 -11.78
N ARG A 9 2.03 -5.89 -11.44
CA ARG A 9 2.67 -4.64 -11.00
C ARG A 9 2.89 -4.57 -9.49
N PHE A 10 2.33 -5.48 -8.71
CA PHE A 10 2.30 -5.36 -7.26
C PHE A 10 3.70 -5.22 -6.64
N GLU A 11 4.63 -6.09 -7.04
CA GLU A 11 6.02 -6.04 -6.57
C GLU A 11 6.68 -4.70 -6.90
N ASN A 12 6.56 -4.24 -8.15
CA ASN A 12 7.11 -2.96 -8.58
C ASN A 12 6.47 -1.77 -7.84
N ASN A 13 5.16 -1.83 -7.59
CA ASN A 13 4.44 -0.80 -6.83
C ASN A 13 4.94 -0.78 -5.37
N LEU A 14 5.11 -1.94 -4.75
CA LEU A 14 5.63 -2.07 -3.38
C LEU A 14 7.05 -1.49 -3.27
N GLU A 15 7.94 -1.84 -4.19
CA GLU A 15 9.31 -1.31 -4.27
C GLU A 15 9.33 0.20 -4.48
N THR A 16 8.46 0.71 -5.36
CA THR A 16 8.34 2.15 -5.62
C THR A 16 7.98 2.90 -4.36
N ILE A 17 6.93 2.47 -3.65
CA ILE A 17 6.45 3.09 -2.41
C ILE A 17 7.55 3.02 -1.34
N PHE A 18 8.15 1.84 -1.15
CA PHE A 18 9.25 1.64 -0.20
C PHE A 18 10.41 2.60 -0.49
N SER A 19 10.81 2.75 -1.74
CA SER A 19 11.89 3.64 -2.15
C SER A 19 11.60 5.11 -1.84
N TYR A 20 10.35 5.57 -2.01
CA TYR A 20 9.96 6.94 -1.72
C TYR A 20 9.95 7.24 -0.23
N ILE A 21 9.43 6.32 0.58
CA ILE A 21 9.45 6.45 2.04
C ILE A 21 10.90 6.50 2.54
N LYS A 22 11.76 5.60 2.05
CA LYS A 22 13.17 5.56 2.44
C LYS A 22 13.95 6.81 2.03
N ARG A 23 13.58 7.44 0.92
CA ARG A 23 14.16 8.72 0.46
C ARG A 23 13.63 9.93 1.24
N GLY A 24 12.67 9.75 2.14
CA GLY A 24 12.08 10.84 2.92
C GLY A 24 11.15 11.73 2.09
N LEU A 25 10.42 11.15 1.12
CA LEU A 25 9.40 11.88 0.37
C LEU A 25 8.40 12.52 1.34
N ASP A 26 8.18 13.84 1.23
CA ASP A 26 7.24 14.52 2.11
C ASP A 26 5.79 14.19 1.71
N VAL A 27 5.17 13.28 2.45
CA VAL A 27 3.79 12.84 2.25
C VAL A 27 2.88 13.24 3.42
N ARG A 28 3.27 14.25 4.22
CA ARG A 28 2.53 14.67 5.42
C ARG A 28 1.12 15.18 5.15
N THR A 29 0.85 15.63 3.93
CA THR A 29 -0.49 16.06 3.48
C THR A 29 -1.42 14.92 3.11
N THR A 30 -0.91 13.68 3.13
CA THR A 30 -1.65 12.49 2.73
C THR A 30 -2.06 11.66 3.96
N PRO A 31 -3.17 10.92 3.87
CA PRO A 31 -3.58 10.01 4.94
C PRO A 31 -2.77 8.69 4.94
N TYR A 32 -1.66 8.58 4.22
CA TYR A 32 -0.95 7.31 4.02
C TYR A 32 -0.37 6.74 5.31
N HIS A 33 0.04 7.58 6.26
CA HIS A 33 0.53 7.12 7.56
C HIS A 33 -0.55 6.38 8.39
N ILE A 34 -1.84 6.57 8.09
CA ILE A 34 -2.96 5.87 8.74
C ILE A 34 -3.48 4.75 7.84
N SER A 35 -3.77 5.07 6.58
CA SER A 35 -4.42 4.13 5.66
C SER A 35 -3.52 2.96 5.26
N MET A 36 -2.20 3.16 5.13
CA MET A 36 -1.31 2.11 4.65
C MET A 36 -1.18 0.94 5.63
N PRO A 37 -0.99 1.15 6.95
CA PRO A 37 -1.08 0.08 7.93
C PRO A 37 -2.40 -0.70 7.87
N LEU A 38 -3.53 0.00 7.68
CA LEU A 38 -4.85 -0.64 7.63
C LEU A 38 -4.97 -1.57 6.41
N GLU A 39 -4.58 -1.10 5.23
CA GLU A 39 -4.64 -1.91 4.02
C GLU A 39 -3.62 -3.06 4.03
N LEU A 40 -2.46 -2.88 4.68
CA LEU A 40 -1.48 -3.95 4.91
C LEU A 40 -2.03 -5.03 5.85
N ASN A 41 -2.70 -4.65 6.93
CA ASN A 41 -3.34 -5.61 7.83
C ASN A 41 -4.43 -6.41 7.10
N LEU A 42 -5.27 -5.75 6.32
CA LEU A 42 -6.28 -6.41 5.49
C LEU A 42 -5.66 -7.35 4.44
N LEU A 43 -4.55 -6.95 3.82
CA LEU A 43 -3.81 -7.82 2.91
C LEU A 43 -3.24 -9.04 3.64
N CYS A 44 -2.64 -8.85 4.82
CA CYS A 44 -2.17 -9.96 5.63
C CYS A 44 -3.29 -10.91 6.07
N ASP A 45 -4.49 -10.39 6.38
CA ASP A 45 -5.65 -11.22 6.69
C ASP A 45 -6.06 -12.07 5.48
N VAL A 46 -6.09 -11.48 4.28
CA VAL A 46 -6.36 -12.19 3.03
C VAL A 46 -5.31 -13.30 2.79
N LEU A 47 -4.02 -12.98 2.92
CA LEU A 47 -2.94 -13.93 2.73
C LEU A 47 -2.99 -15.06 3.77
N THR A 48 -3.28 -14.73 5.03
CA THR A 48 -3.40 -15.71 6.12
C THR A 48 -4.55 -16.68 5.89
N ASN A 49 -5.71 -16.17 5.45
CA ASN A 49 -6.85 -17.01 5.10
C ASN A 49 -6.56 -17.93 3.89
N ALA A 50 -5.66 -17.51 2.99
CA ALA A 50 -5.20 -18.33 1.87
C ALA A 50 -4.01 -19.25 2.22
N GLY A 51 -3.63 -19.37 3.49
CA GLY A 51 -2.59 -20.29 3.97
C GLY A 51 -1.17 -19.72 4.01
N PHE A 52 -1.00 -18.41 3.79
CA PHE A 52 0.27 -17.72 4.00
C PHE A 52 0.23 -16.91 5.31
N PRO A 53 0.84 -17.39 6.40
CA PRO A 53 0.80 -16.67 7.68
C PRO A 53 1.49 -15.31 7.53
N CYS A 54 0.70 -14.24 7.63
CA CYS A 54 1.13 -12.86 7.48
C CYS A 54 0.65 -12.06 8.67
N LYS A 55 1.53 -11.25 9.24
CA LYS A 55 1.16 -10.30 10.28
C LYS A 55 2.13 -9.13 10.22
N VAL A 56 1.56 -7.93 10.28
CA VAL A 56 2.31 -6.70 10.49
C VAL A 56 2.07 -6.25 11.93
N THR A 57 3.13 -5.90 12.63
CA THR A 57 3.14 -5.51 14.05
C THR A 57 3.55 -4.07 14.25
N LYS A 58 4.19 -3.46 13.25
CA LYS A 58 4.61 -2.06 13.25
C LYS A 58 3.45 -1.12 12.90
N GLU A 59 3.60 0.14 13.31
CA GLU A 59 2.66 1.22 13.03
C GLU A 59 3.20 2.17 11.94
N GLY A 60 2.33 2.98 11.35
CA GLY A 60 2.73 3.99 10.37
C GLY A 60 3.47 3.41 9.16
N PHE A 61 4.50 4.10 8.68
CA PHE A 61 5.27 3.61 7.53
C PHE A 61 6.18 2.41 7.86
N ASP A 62 6.48 2.17 9.14
CA ASP A 62 7.25 0.99 9.55
C ASP A 62 6.47 -0.31 9.28
N ALA A 63 5.14 -0.25 9.23
CA ALA A 63 4.28 -1.34 8.79
C ALA A 63 4.63 -1.81 7.37
N LEU A 64 4.88 -0.87 6.46
CA LEU A 64 5.28 -1.17 5.10
C LEU A 64 6.69 -1.76 5.05
N VAL A 65 7.62 -1.21 5.84
CA VAL A 65 8.99 -1.72 5.92
C VAL A 65 8.98 -3.19 6.37
N GLU A 66 8.22 -3.52 7.41
CA GLU A 66 8.07 -4.89 7.89
C GLU A 66 7.47 -5.82 6.82
N PHE A 67 6.40 -5.39 6.15
CA PHE A 67 5.79 -6.18 5.07
C PHE A 67 6.74 -6.34 3.87
N HIS A 68 7.49 -5.30 3.52
CA HIS A 68 8.47 -5.33 2.44
C HIS A 68 9.57 -6.35 2.74
N GLU A 69 10.07 -6.43 3.96
CA GLU A 69 11.04 -7.45 4.38
C GLU A 69 10.47 -8.88 4.23
N VAL A 70 9.21 -9.09 4.61
CA VAL A 70 8.52 -10.38 4.40
C VAL A 70 8.44 -10.70 2.90
N TYR A 71 8.10 -9.71 2.07
CA TYR A 71 8.00 -9.87 0.63
C TYR A 71 9.36 -10.13 -0.01
N LEU A 72 10.45 -9.50 0.43
CA LEU A 72 11.80 -9.80 -0.07
C LEU A 72 12.23 -11.25 0.24
N GLN A 73 11.86 -11.76 1.41
CA GLN A 73 12.22 -13.12 1.81
C GLN A 73 11.34 -14.20 1.18
N GLN A 74 10.05 -13.91 0.97
CA GLN A 74 9.05 -14.91 0.58
C GLN A 74 8.21 -14.50 -0.64
N GLY A 75 8.65 -13.51 -1.41
CA GLY A 75 7.87 -12.84 -2.46
C GLY A 75 7.30 -13.79 -3.51
N LYS A 76 8.04 -14.85 -3.86
CA LYS A 76 7.52 -15.92 -4.73
C LYS A 76 6.31 -16.63 -4.11
N ARG A 77 6.40 -17.07 -2.84
CA ARG A 77 5.28 -17.71 -2.13
C ARG A 77 4.09 -16.76 -1.97
N VAL A 78 4.35 -15.49 -1.65
CA VAL A 78 3.28 -14.48 -1.54
C VAL A 78 2.59 -14.30 -2.89
N SER A 79 3.36 -14.20 -3.97
CA SER A 79 2.85 -14.05 -5.34
C SER A 79 2.09 -15.26 -5.83
N ASP A 80 2.54 -16.48 -5.52
CA ASP A 80 1.84 -17.72 -5.84
C ASP A 80 0.48 -17.78 -5.13
N VAL A 81 0.44 -17.39 -3.84
CA VAL A 81 -0.80 -17.34 -3.05
C VAL A 81 -1.75 -16.28 -3.58
N MET A 82 -1.27 -15.07 -3.90
CA MET A 82 -2.09 -14.05 -4.54
C MET A 82 -2.66 -14.51 -5.88
N HIS A 83 -1.86 -15.20 -6.70
CA HIS A 83 -2.33 -15.76 -7.97
C HIS A 83 -3.43 -16.80 -7.75
N GLN A 84 -3.25 -17.72 -6.80
CA GLN A 84 -4.26 -18.71 -6.43
C GLN A 84 -5.57 -18.06 -5.98
N ILE A 85 -5.50 -16.99 -5.17
CA ILE A 85 -6.69 -16.23 -4.74
C ILE A 85 -7.42 -15.62 -5.95
N LEU A 86 -6.69 -15.10 -6.94
CA LEU A 86 -7.28 -14.50 -8.14
C LEU A 86 -7.94 -15.53 -9.05
N ASP A 87 -7.45 -16.77 -9.06
CA ASP A 87 -8.05 -17.86 -9.83
C ASP A 87 -9.27 -18.49 -9.13
N ASP A 88 -9.32 -18.48 -7.80
CA ASP A 88 -10.46 -18.98 -7.05
C ASP A 88 -11.66 -18.01 -7.13
N LYS A 89 -12.79 -18.52 -7.62
CA LYS A 89 -14.04 -17.77 -7.81
C LYS A 89 -15.00 -17.85 -6.62
N ARG A 90 -14.73 -18.70 -5.63
CA ARG A 90 -15.71 -19.08 -4.60
C ARG A 90 -15.17 -19.01 -3.18
N THR A 91 -13.93 -18.57 -2.95
CA THR A 91 -13.48 -18.37 -1.58
C THR A 91 -14.05 -17.09 -0.98
N TYR A 92 -14.55 -17.23 0.24
CA TYR A 92 -15.09 -16.14 1.03
C TYR A 92 -14.30 -15.95 2.32
N LEU A 93 -14.22 -14.71 2.77
CA LEU A 93 -13.62 -14.31 4.04
C LEU A 93 -14.74 -13.77 4.94
N ARG A 94 -14.77 -14.20 6.20
CA ARG A 94 -15.68 -13.66 7.21
C ARG A 94 -15.02 -12.48 7.91
N THR A 95 -15.55 -11.29 7.71
CA THR A 95 -15.18 -10.08 8.45
C THR A 95 -16.24 -9.79 9.53
N PRO A 96 -15.95 -8.90 10.50
CA PRO A 96 -16.96 -8.44 11.46
C PRO A 96 -18.22 -7.86 10.80
N GLU A 97 -18.09 -7.27 9.61
CA GLU A 97 -19.17 -6.62 8.87
C GLU A 97 -19.95 -7.58 7.96
N GLY A 98 -19.44 -8.80 7.71
CA GLY A 98 -20.14 -9.79 6.90
C GLY A 98 -19.22 -10.78 6.19
N THR A 99 -19.76 -11.42 5.15
CA THR A 99 -19.00 -12.35 4.30
C THR A 99 -18.68 -11.68 2.98
N VAL A 100 -17.39 -11.61 2.65
CA VAL A 100 -16.88 -10.94 1.45
C VAL A 100 -16.11 -11.92 0.58
N LEU A 101 -16.08 -11.69 -0.74
CA LEU A 101 -15.26 -12.49 -1.64
C LEU A 101 -13.78 -12.18 -1.41
N MET A 102 -12.97 -13.22 -1.17
CA MET A 102 -11.55 -13.06 -0.89
C MET A 102 -10.80 -12.45 -2.08
N LYS A 103 -11.18 -12.83 -3.30
CA LYS A 103 -10.66 -12.24 -4.53
C LYS A 103 -10.91 -10.75 -4.63
N GLU A 104 -12.12 -10.29 -4.33
CA GLU A 104 -12.45 -8.85 -4.30
C GLU A 104 -11.66 -8.12 -3.22
N GLN A 105 -11.43 -8.79 -2.08
CA GLN A 105 -10.58 -8.23 -1.05
C GLN A 105 -9.13 -8.08 -1.52
N LEU A 106 -8.58 -9.05 -2.22
CA LEU A 106 -7.23 -8.93 -2.79
C LEU A 106 -7.17 -7.81 -3.85
N ILE A 107 -8.10 -7.78 -4.81
CA ILE A 107 -8.07 -6.82 -5.93
C ILE A 107 -8.04 -5.38 -5.42
N ARG A 108 -8.92 -5.01 -4.48
CA ARG A 108 -8.96 -3.65 -3.90
C ARG A 108 -7.64 -3.24 -3.22
N ARG A 109 -6.89 -4.20 -2.68
CA ARG A 109 -5.56 -3.95 -2.10
C ARG A 109 -4.53 -3.72 -3.19
N LEU A 110 -4.54 -4.53 -4.24
CA LEU A 110 -3.68 -4.32 -5.39
C LEU A 110 -3.94 -2.95 -6.06
N GLU A 111 -5.21 -2.55 -6.18
CA GLU A 111 -5.62 -1.21 -6.62
C GLU A 111 -5.05 -0.12 -5.70
N TYR A 112 -5.22 -0.27 -4.39
CA TYR A 112 -4.70 0.68 -3.41
C TYR A 112 -3.18 0.89 -3.56
N PHE A 113 -2.39 -0.18 -3.64
CA PHE A 113 -0.94 -0.06 -3.82
C PHE A 113 -0.56 0.54 -5.19
N ASN A 114 -1.34 0.26 -6.24
CA ASN A 114 -1.15 0.91 -7.54
C ASN A 114 -1.37 2.42 -7.47
N GLU A 115 -2.48 2.85 -6.84
CA GLU A 115 -2.82 4.26 -6.71
C GLU A 115 -1.83 5.03 -5.81
N ILE A 116 -1.34 4.42 -4.73
CA ILE A 116 -0.31 5.05 -3.88
C ILE A 116 1.02 5.16 -4.60
N ALA A 117 1.46 4.11 -5.30
CA ALA A 117 2.70 4.17 -6.07
C ALA A 117 2.64 5.31 -7.10
N HIS A 118 1.52 5.41 -7.82
CA HIS A 118 1.28 6.49 -8.77
C HIS A 118 1.25 7.87 -8.10
N SER A 119 0.52 8.01 -6.99
CA SER A 119 0.40 9.28 -6.27
C SER A 119 1.72 9.75 -5.70
N MET A 120 2.54 8.84 -5.13
CA MET A 120 3.87 9.17 -4.62
C MET A 120 4.83 9.60 -5.73
N GLU A 121 4.77 8.98 -6.91
CA GLU A 121 5.53 9.40 -8.09
C GLU A 121 5.17 10.84 -8.50
N VAL A 122 3.88 11.18 -8.51
CA VAL A 122 3.42 12.55 -8.80
C VAL A 122 3.92 13.53 -7.73
N ILE A 123 3.78 13.20 -6.44
CA ILE A 123 4.26 14.05 -5.33
C ILE A 123 5.78 14.27 -5.44
N ALA A 124 6.55 13.22 -5.74
CA ALA A 124 7.99 13.30 -5.92
C ALA A 124 8.38 14.25 -7.05
N ARG A 125 7.70 14.16 -8.20
CA ARG A 125 7.93 15.07 -9.33
C ARG A 125 7.59 16.52 -8.97
N LEU A 126 6.48 16.76 -8.27
CA LEU A 126 6.12 18.11 -7.82
C LEU A 126 7.19 18.70 -6.90
N GLN A 127 7.71 17.91 -5.96
CA GLN A 127 8.78 18.35 -5.07
C GLN A 127 10.08 18.64 -5.82
N GLN A 128 10.46 17.80 -6.80
CA GLN A 128 11.64 18.03 -7.63
C GLN A 128 11.55 19.31 -8.46
N LEU A 129 10.36 19.65 -8.95
CA LEU A 129 10.11 20.86 -9.73
C LEU A 129 10.12 22.15 -8.87
N GLY A 130 10.33 22.03 -7.56
CA GLY A 130 10.28 23.17 -6.65
C GLY A 130 8.89 23.80 -6.59
N SER A 131 7.83 23.04 -6.94
CA SER A 131 6.46 23.51 -6.76
C SER A 131 6.33 23.97 -5.31
N PRO A 132 5.77 25.17 -5.06
CA PRO A 132 5.75 25.73 -3.72
C PRO A 132 5.17 24.67 -2.79
N MET A 133 5.93 24.30 -1.75
CA MET A 133 5.36 23.58 -0.62
C MET A 133 4.04 24.27 -0.34
N GLN A 134 2.92 23.55 -0.39
CA GLN A 134 1.56 24.10 -0.30
C GLN A 134 1.27 24.81 1.06
N TYR A 135 2.31 25.26 1.77
CA TYR A 135 2.32 25.83 3.11
C TYR A 135 3.24 27.04 3.30
N ASN A 136 4.01 27.51 2.30
CA ASN A 136 4.76 28.76 2.49
C ASN A 136 3.93 29.96 2.00
N TYR A 137 2.85 30.24 2.73
CA TYR A 137 2.05 31.44 2.52
C TYR A 137 2.63 32.58 3.35
N PRO A 138 3.21 33.62 2.74
CA PRO A 138 3.84 34.73 3.47
C PRO A 138 2.89 35.37 4.50
N PHE A 139 1.60 35.46 4.17
CA PHE A 139 0.57 36.07 5.00
C PHE A 139 0.15 35.25 6.23
N LEU A 140 0.47 33.94 6.29
CA LEU A 140 0.25 33.14 7.52
C LEU A 140 1.44 33.25 8.49
N ASN A 141 2.62 33.59 7.99
CA ASN A 141 3.86 33.70 8.75
C ASN A 141 4.10 35.10 9.35
N GLU A 142 3.29 36.11 8.97
CA GLU A 142 3.38 37.48 9.48
C GLU A 142 2.70 37.69 10.84
N SER A 143 1.97 36.70 11.37
CA SER A 143 1.23 36.78 12.65
C SER A 143 2.12 36.72 13.91
N ASN A 144 3.44 36.61 13.78
CA ASN A 144 4.40 36.48 14.90
C ASN A 144 5.39 37.66 14.97
N LYS A 145 4.93 38.88 14.71
CA LYS A 145 5.67 40.11 15.01
C LYS A 145 4.86 41.04 15.90
#